data_AF-A0A5C9C7M9-F1
#
_entry.id   AF-A0A5C9C7M9-F1
#
_cell.length_a   1.000
_cell.length_b   1.000
_cell.length_c   1.000
_cell.angle_alpha   90.00
_cell.angle_beta   90.00
_cell.angle_gamma   90.00
#
_symmetry.space_group_name_H-M   'P 1'
#
loop_
_entity.id
_entity.type
_entity.pdbx_description
1 polymer ?
#
loop_
_entity_poly.entity_id
_entity_poly.type
_entity_poly.pdbx_seq_one_letter_code
_entity_poly.pdbx_strand_id
1 'polypeptide(L)'
;MNGQHQLNDLIRLDGVIGDGNIYSSAEDMLKWDQALYTNQLISKESLAEAFTPVKLNNGQTHPYGFGWGISNNGQTVSHTGSWVGFRNSIERRLDKNNTIIVLTNGNNGIARTVVNEILNNKVPSIPYTELITNIQLIDGTGVPAIKTSVRLQNDRILEIGNLIPFKQEVVINGNGLVLAPGFIDTHSHHFGGLKSNPSATPTANQGITTITIGQDGESYAMDSLVDFFKRNPVAVNVASYTGHTTLRRAALGNDHVLGIATDTAINLMKTALASEMEKGSLGLATGLEYESAFYSNKNEVIELAKIAAAYNGRYISHIRSEDIHLNEAIDEIIEIGTIAKLPVQISHIKISIKNQWKTAPQLIAKLQAARSQGINITADIYPYNFWNSTLRILFPNRDYTSLASAQFAVDQLFDANQSVLIHFAPMPNYEGKTITAIAKIRKEETAITLMKLIQMAAEFDQKNPQFTGNTETIMGKSMDDQDVSDLISWPQSNICSDGSSGGHPRGHGSFTKVLSKYVREEKLLSLETAIYKMTGLSAEHLGITDRGIIRKGNYADLVLFNPATVKDNASIQNGKALSTGIEKVWINGKIIYQQQKSTGLYPGVLIKRPN
;
A
#
# COMPACT_ATOMS: atom_id res chain seq x y z
N MET A 1 -36.20 40.82 -15.92
CA MET A 1 -37.19 41.51 -16.76
C MET A 1 -38.35 41.91 -15.86
N ASN A 2 -38.84 43.16 -15.97
CA ASN A 2 -39.98 43.82 -15.27
C ASN A 2 -39.63 45.11 -14.50
N GLY A 3 -38.38 45.58 -14.51
CA GLY A 3 -38.06 46.98 -14.21
C GLY A 3 -38.42 47.53 -12.82
N GLN A 4 -38.84 46.68 -11.88
CA GLN A 4 -39.07 47.08 -10.49
C GLN A 4 -37.88 46.68 -9.62
N HIS A 5 -37.35 47.67 -8.91
CA HIS A 5 -36.24 47.55 -7.99
C HIS A 5 -36.70 46.77 -6.75
N GLN A 6 -36.20 45.55 -6.54
CA GLN A 6 -36.31 44.86 -5.25
C GLN A 6 -35.01 45.04 -4.48
N LEU A 7 -35.12 45.55 -3.25
CA LEU A 7 -34.02 45.62 -2.29
C LEU A 7 -33.65 44.19 -1.89
N ASN A 8 -32.54 43.67 -2.43
CA ASN A 8 -31.86 42.48 -1.92
C ASN A 8 -30.50 42.91 -1.34
N ASP A 9 -30.19 42.36 -0.16
CA ASP A 9 -29.30 42.86 0.91
C ASP A 9 -27.78 42.96 0.64
N LEU A 10 -27.29 43.28 -0.57
CA LEU A 10 -25.83 43.27 -0.79
C LEU A 10 -25.17 44.44 -1.52
N ILE A 11 -25.86 45.52 -1.89
CA ILE A 11 -25.17 46.65 -2.54
C ILE A 11 -25.64 48.00 -2.00
N ARG A 12 -24.94 48.49 -0.97
CA ARG A 12 -24.79 49.92 -0.67
C ARG A 12 -23.43 50.37 -1.20
N LEU A 13 -23.41 51.13 -2.30
CA LEU A 13 -22.23 51.76 -2.90
C LEU A 13 -22.22 53.27 -2.59
N ASP A 14 -22.52 53.65 -1.36
CA ASP A 14 -22.57 55.02 -0.86
C ASP A 14 -21.48 55.31 0.22
N GLY A 15 -20.32 54.66 0.09
CA GLY A 15 -19.12 54.95 0.89
C GLY A 15 -17.82 54.52 0.22
N VAL A 16 -16.71 55.19 0.56
CA VAL A 16 -15.36 54.64 0.35
C VAL A 16 -15.18 53.51 1.36
N ILE A 17 -15.28 52.27 0.90
CA ILE A 17 -15.11 51.08 1.73
C ILE A 17 -13.70 50.53 1.50
N GLY A 18 -12.93 50.31 2.58
CA GLY A 18 -11.61 49.70 2.54
C GLY A 18 -11.66 48.17 2.42
N ASP A 19 -10.67 47.63 1.71
CA ASP A 19 -10.42 46.22 1.33
C ASP A 19 -11.56 45.50 0.54
N GLY A 20 -11.18 44.88 -0.58
CA GLY A 20 -12.00 43.88 -1.29
C GLY A 20 -13.01 44.33 -2.35
N ASN A 21 -13.51 45.57 -2.37
CA ASN A 21 -14.70 45.92 -3.19
C ASN A 21 -14.44 46.62 -4.55
N ILE A 22 -13.20 46.61 -5.08
CA ILE A 22 -12.89 47.17 -6.40
C ILE A 22 -12.65 46.04 -7.41
N TYR A 23 -13.58 45.87 -8.34
CA TYR A 23 -13.39 44.99 -9.49
C TYR A 23 -12.39 45.63 -10.46
N SER A 24 -11.22 45.03 -10.59
CA SER A 24 -10.18 45.47 -11.52
C SER A 24 -9.87 44.37 -12.54
N SER A 25 -9.85 44.74 -13.83
CA SER A 25 -9.31 43.87 -14.87
C SER A 25 -7.77 43.87 -14.84
N ALA A 26 -7.14 42.95 -15.59
CA ALA A 26 -5.68 42.98 -15.76
C ALA A 26 -5.20 44.30 -16.40
N GLU A 27 -6.03 44.88 -17.27
CA GLU A 27 -5.76 46.18 -17.90
C GLU A 27 -5.84 47.33 -16.89
N ASP A 28 -6.79 47.31 -15.95
CA ASP A 28 -6.88 48.31 -14.89
C ASP A 28 -5.69 48.24 -13.95
N MET A 29 -5.25 47.03 -13.62
CA MET A 29 -4.06 46.82 -12.80
C MET A 29 -2.78 47.25 -13.53
N LEU A 30 -2.71 47.07 -14.85
CA LEU A 30 -1.61 47.60 -15.65
C LEU A 30 -1.60 49.13 -15.67
N LYS A 31 -2.75 49.78 -15.83
CA LYS A 31 -2.85 51.25 -15.77
C LYS A 31 -2.45 51.79 -14.39
N TRP A 32 -2.92 51.13 -13.33
CA TRP A 32 -2.53 51.45 -11.96
C TRP A 32 -1.02 51.31 -11.76
N ASP A 33 -0.43 50.22 -12.26
CA ASP A 33 1.01 49.97 -12.20
C ASP A 33 1.81 51.06 -12.93
N GLN A 34 1.39 51.41 -14.15
CA GLN A 34 2.00 52.45 -14.99
C GLN A 34 1.95 53.83 -14.33
N ALA A 35 0.84 54.15 -13.65
CA ALA A 35 0.68 55.45 -12.99
C ALA A 35 1.72 55.69 -11.89
N LEU A 36 2.21 54.63 -11.22
CA LEU A 36 3.26 54.74 -10.20
C LEU A 36 4.62 55.20 -10.76
N TYR A 37 4.85 55.16 -12.08
CA TYR A 37 6.05 55.71 -12.71
C TYR A 37 5.97 57.21 -13.02
N THR A 38 4.77 57.79 -12.98
CA THR A 38 4.54 59.17 -13.46
C THR A 38 4.67 60.23 -12.38
N ASN A 39 4.70 59.83 -11.10
CA ASN A 39 4.62 60.68 -9.91
C ASN A 39 3.38 61.61 -9.85
N GLN A 40 2.39 61.42 -10.72
CA GLN A 40 1.19 62.27 -10.77
C GLN A 40 0.20 61.94 -9.65
N LEU A 41 0.09 60.66 -9.29
CA LEU A 41 -0.82 60.19 -8.25
C LEU A 41 -0.17 60.13 -6.86
N ILE A 42 1.10 59.76 -6.79
CA ILE A 42 1.88 59.62 -5.56
C ILE A 42 3.25 60.24 -5.81
N SER A 43 3.73 61.08 -4.89
CA SER A 43 5.06 61.69 -5.00
C SER A 43 6.16 60.63 -4.89
N LYS A 44 7.34 60.95 -5.43
CA LYS A 44 8.49 60.05 -5.36
C LYS A 44 8.87 59.71 -3.91
N GLU A 45 8.77 60.68 -3.01
CA GLU A 45 9.09 60.56 -1.59
C GLU A 45 8.12 59.61 -0.88
N SER A 46 6.81 59.78 -1.10
CA SER A 46 5.80 58.89 -0.53
C SER A 46 5.90 57.46 -1.07
N LEU A 47 6.24 57.30 -2.35
CA LEU A 47 6.45 55.97 -2.93
C LEU A 47 7.71 55.29 -2.35
N ALA A 48 8.78 56.04 -2.12
CA ALA A 48 9.98 55.52 -1.48
C ALA A 48 9.70 55.06 -0.04
N GLU A 49 8.90 55.81 0.71
CA GLU A 49 8.44 55.41 2.04
C GLU A 49 7.58 54.14 1.97
N ALA A 50 6.67 54.04 1.00
CA ALA A 50 5.84 52.86 0.78
C ALA A 50 6.66 51.60 0.44
N PHE A 51 7.81 51.74 -0.21
CA PHE A 51 8.69 50.62 -0.54
C PHE A 51 9.76 50.35 0.52
N THR A 52 9.66 50.98 1.69
CA THR A 52 10.57 50.78 2.82
C THR A 52 9.94 49.87 3.88
N PRO A 53 10.64 48.82 4.36
CA PRO A 53 10.15 47.98 5.45
C PRO A 53 9.82 48.81 6.69
N VAL A 54 8.62 48.60 7.25
CA VAL A 54 8.19 49.29 8.46
C VAL A 54 9.08 48.90 9.64
N LYS A 55 9.47 49.91 10.42
CA LYS A 55 10.20 49.72 11.67
C LYS A 55 9.21 49.68 12.83
N LEU A 56 9.24 48.59 13.59
CA LEU A 56 8.39 48.37 14.75
C LEU A 56 8.94 49.11 15.98
N ASN A 57 8.08 49.32 16.99
CA ASN A 57 8.44 50.02 18.22
C ASN A 57 9.57 49.34 19.02
N ASN A 58 9.80 48.04 18.80
CA ASN A 58 10.89 47.27 19.40
C ASN A 58 12.22 47.38 18.61
N GLY A 59 12.28 48.21 17.57
CA GLY A 59 13.46 48.41 16.72
C GLY A 59 13.63 47.38 15.60
N GLN A 60 12.84 46.32 15.56
CA GLN A 60 12.84 45.33 14.48
C GLN A 60 12.14 45.86 13.23
N THR A 61 12.40 45.24 12.07
CA THR A 61 11.71 45.56 10.82
C THR A 61 10.74 44.46 10.43
N HIS A 62 9.65 44.82 9.75
CA HIS A 62 8.72 43.89 9.12
C HIS A 62 8.71 44.17 7.60
N PRO A 63 8.72 43.13 6.74
CA PRO A 63 8.83 43.27 5.27
C PRO A 63 7.54 43.79 4.62
N TYR A 64 7.09 44.97 5.06
CA TYR A 64 5.86 45.61 4.61
C TYR A 64 5.96 47.13 4.74
N GLY A 65 5.45 47.88 3.75
CA GLY A 65 5.39 49.35 3.78
C GLY A 65 4.14 49.84 3.04
N PHE A 66 3.32 50.69 3.69
CA PHE A 66 2.12 51.33 3.13
C PHE A 66 1.34 50.52 2.05
N GLY A 67 0.96 49.27 2.35
CA GLY A 67 0.18 48.44 1.41
C GLY A 67 0.98 47.41 0.61
N TRP A 68 2.30 47.51 0.63
CA TRP A 68 3.21 46.67 -0.15
C TRP A 68 3.98 45.70 0.72
N GLY A 69 3.94 44.41 0.37
CA GLY A 69 4.90 43.43 0.89
C GLY A 69 6.24 43.59 0.17
N ILE A 70 7.34 43.57 0.91
CA ILE A 70 8.68 43.89 0.39
C ILE A 70 9.58 42.67 0.53
N SER A 71 10.32 42.31 -0.52
CA SER A 71 11.26 41.18 -0.46
C SER A 71 12.44 41.47 0.50
N ASN A 72 13.07 40.42 1.02
CA ASN A 72 14.20 40.56 1.96
C ASN A 72 15.39 41.36 1.40
N ASN A 73 15.58 41.36 0.08
CA ASN A 73 16.61 42.15 -0.60
C ASN A 73 16.13 43.57 -0.99
N GLY A 74 14.88 43.93 -0.70
CA GLY A 74 14.28 45.23 -1.03
C GLY A 74 14.04 45.49 -2.52
N GLN A 75 14.32 44.53 -3.39
CA GLN A 75 14.27 44.73 -4.85
C GLN A 75 12.89 44.45 -5.46
N THR A 76 12.04 43.71 -4.74
CA THR A 76 10.69 43.35 -5.21
C THR A 76 9.65 43.85 -4.22
N VAL A 77 8.59 44.47 -4.73
CA VAL A 77 7.43 44.89 -3.96
C VAL A 77 6.19 44.23 -4.51
N SER A 78 5.27 43.87 -3.62
CA SER A 78 4.15 42.99 -3.90
C SER A 78 2.87 43.53 -3.32
N HIS A 79 1.76 43.35 -4.02
CA HIS A 79 0.44 43.57 -3.47
C HIS A 79 -0.50 42.45 -3.91
N THR A 80 -1.47 42.10 -3.08
CA THR A 80 -2.44 41.05 -3.37
C THR A 80 -3.81 41.47 -2.91
N GLY A 81 -4.84 41.07 -3.63
CA GLY A 81 -6.24 41.21 -3.28
C GLY A 81 -6.98 39.92 -3.60
N SER A 82 -8.05 39.65 -2.87
CA SER A 82 -8.91 38.49 -3.12
C SER A 82 -10.37 38.88 -2.98
N TRP A 83 -11.21 38.31 -3.84
CA TRP A 83 -12.65 38.45 -3.80
C TRP A 83 -13.30 37.16 -4.30
N VAL A 84 -14.46 36.76 -3.78
CA VAL A 84 -15.18 35.49 -4.04
C VAL A 84 -14.71 34.71 -5.28
N GLY A 85 -13.84 33.72 -5.08
CA GLY A 85 -13.36 32.83 -6.14
C GLY A 85 -12.26 33.40 -7.05
N PHE A 86 -11.71 34.57 -6.75
CA PHE A 86 -10.64 35.25 -7.48
C PHE A 86 -9.59 35.82 -6.53
N ARG A 87 -8.34 35.80 -6.99
CA ARG A 87 -7.20 36.40 -6.32
C ARG A 87 -6.32 37.08 -7.36
N ASN A 88 -5.78 38.24 -7.02
CA ASN A 88 -4.74 38.89 -7.79
C ASN A 88 -3.39 38.76 -7.06
N SER A 89 -2.32 38.82 -7.84
CA SER A 89 -0.97 39.03 -7.36
C SER A 89 -0.29 40.00 -8.31
N ILE A 90 0.12 41.15 -7.80
CA ILE A 90 0.99 42.09 -8.50
C ILE A 90 2.35 42.09 -7.81
N GLU A 91 3.39 41.79 -8.59
CA GLU A 91 4.75 41.74 -8.11
C GLU A 91 5.60 42.61 -9.03
N ARG A 92 6.27 43.61 -8.46
CA ARG A 92 7.06 44.61 -9.16
C ARG A 92 8.51 44.47 -8.77
N ARG A 93 9.39 44.44 -9.76
CA ARG A 93 10.84 44.49 -9.58
C ARG A 93 11.34 45.89 -9.86
N LEU A 94 11.75 46.56 -8.79
CA LEU A 94 12.09 47.98 -8.80
C LEU A 94 13.36 48.27 -9.59
N ASP A 95 14.31 47.35 -9.59
CA ASP A 95 15.60 47.51 -10.26
C ASP A 95 15.53 47.40 -11.79
N LYS A 96 14.52 46.69 -12.30
CA LYS A 96 14.34 46.40 -13.73
C LYS A 96 13.10 47.03 -14.35
N ASN A 97 12.29 47.73 -13.56
CA ASN A 97 11.02 48.31 -13.98
C ASN A 97 10.11 47.29 -14.70
N ASN A 98 10.06 46.06 -14.19
CA ASN A 98 9.18 45.03 -14.70
C ASN A 98 8.16 44.61 -13.63
N THR A 99 6.91 44.54 -14.06
CA THR A 99 5.78 44.10 -13.23
C THR A 99 5.15 42.88 -13.88
N ILE A 100 4.77 41.92 -13.05
CA ILE A 100 3.89 40.82 -13.47
C ILE A 100 2.63 40.86 -12.64
N ILE A 101 1.48 40.76 -13.34
CA ILE A 101 0.15 40.77 -12.76
C ILE A 101 -0.50 39.44 -13.12
N VAL A 102 -0.93 38.68 -12.12
CA VAL A 102 -1.67 37.44 -12.32
C VAL A 102 -3.03 37.55 -11.65
N LEU A 103 -4.07 37.30 -12.43
CA LEU A 103 -5.43 37.04 -11.96
C LEU A 103 -5.65 35.54 -11.97
N THR A 104 -6.04 34.97 -10.83
CA THR A 104 -6.31 33.56 -10.70
C THR A 104 -7.66 33.36 -10.04
N ASN A 105 -8.37 32.29 -10.41
CA ASN A 105 -9.52 31.80 -9.67
C ASN A 105 -9.13 30.76 -8.61
N GLY A 106 -7.82 30.55 -8.40
CA GLY A 106 -7.29 29.70 -7.34
C GLY A 106 -7.27 30.43 -6.00
N ASN A 107 -7.62 29.72 -4.93
CA ASN A 107 -7.54 30.23 -3.56
C ASN A 107 -6.17 29.93 -2.88
N ASN A 108 -5.16 29.54 -3.65
CA ASN A 108 -3.86 29.10 -3.14
C ASN A 108 -2.74 30.11 -3.47
N GLY A 109 -1.51 29.79 -3.07
CA GLY A 109 -0.32 30.62 -3.32
C GLY A 109 0.36 30.41 -4.67
N ILE A 110 -0.13 29.51 -5.53
CA ILE A 110 0.58 29.07 -6.75
C ILE A 110 0.81 30.25 -7.70
N ALA A 111 -0.19 31.11 -7.89
CA ALA A 111 -0.06 32.29 -8.74
C ALA A 111 1.14 33.15 -8.31
N ARG A 112 1.30 33.38 -7.00
CA ARG A 112 2.44 34.13 -6.46
C ARG A 112 3.77 33.43 -6.71
N THR A 113 3.83 32.11 -6.51
CA THR A 113 5.03 31.31 -6.79
C THR A 113 5.43 31.41 -8.26
N VAL A 114 4.48 31.20 -9.17
CA VAL A 114 4.69 31.32 -10.62
C VAL A 114 5.21 32.70 -10.97
N VAL A 115 4.58 33.76 -10.46
CA VAL A 115 5.03 35.14 -10.71
C VAL A 115 6.46 35.37 -10.23
N ASN A 116 6.77 34.95 -9.01
CA ASN A 116 8.11 35.07 -8.43
C ASN A 116 9.15 34.28 -9.24
N GLU A 117 8.80 33.09 -9.74
CA GLU A 117 9.68 32.31 -10.60
C GLU A 117 9.97 33.05 -11.91
N ILE A 118 8.94 33.58 -12.60
CA ILE A 118 9.12 34.35 -13.84
C ILE A 118 9.98 35.60 -13.61
N LEU A 119 9.70 36.38 -12.55
CA LEU A 119 10.46 37.60 -12.22
C LEU A 119 11.94 37.33 -11.90
N ASN A 120 12.24 36.11 -11.44
CA ASN A 120 13.59 35.63 -11.16
C ASN A 120 14.19 34.83 -12.34
N ASN A 121 13.61 34.92 -13.54
CA ASN A 121 14.03 34.20 -14.74
C ASN A 121 14.09 32.67 -14.56
N LYS A 122 13.21 32.12 -13.72
CA LYS A 122 13.00 30.68 -13.56
C LYS A 122 11.81 30.24 -14.39
N VAL A 123 11.87 29.02 -14.91
CA VAL A 123 10.71 28.38 -15.55
C VAL A 123 9.70 28.03 -14.45
N PRO A 124 8.44 28.47 -14.54
CA PRO A 124 7.46 28.23 -13.49
C PRO A 124 7.18 26.74 -13.31
N SER A 125 7.11 26.30 -12.06
CA SER A 125 6.66 24.95 -11.73
C SER A 125 5.14 24.90 -11.80
N ILE A 126 4.60 24.45 -12.93
CA ILE A 126 3.16 24.24 -13.12
C ILE A 126 2.86 22.76 -12.81
N PRO A 127 1.81 22.46 -12.02
CA PRO A 127 1.43 21.08 -11.75
C PRO A 127 1.18 20.30 -13.03
N TYR A 128 1.77 19.11 -13.12
CA TYR A 128 1.47 18.19 -14.21
C TYR A 128 0.03 17.68 -14.05
N THR A 129 -0.74 17.71 -15.12
CA THR A 129 -2.09 17.14 -15.16
C THR A 129 -2.22 16.10 -16.25
N GLU A 130 -2.95 15.03 -15.94
CA GLU A 130 -3.27 13.94 -16.86
C GLU A 130 -4.74 13.60 -16.71
N LEU A 131 -5.46 13.51 -17.82
CA LEU A 131 -6.88 13.17 -17.85
C LEU A 131 -7.09 11.77 -18.44
N ILE A 132 -7.66 10.89 -17.65
CA ILE A 132 -8.10 9.55 -18.06
C ILE A 132 -9.58 9.62 -18.40
N THR A 133 -9.92 9.40 -19.67
CA THR A 133 -11.28 9.53 -20.23
C THR A 133 -11.86 8.18 -20.65
N ASN A 134 -13.18 8.12 -20.85
CA ASN A 134 -13.86 6.93 -21.40
C ASN A 134 -13.51 5.66 -20.62
N ILE A 135 -13.85 5.66 -19.33
CA ILE A 135 -13.62 4.56 -18.40
C ILE A 135 -14.91 4.11 -17.73
N GLN A 136 -14.92 2.86 -17.29
CA GLN A 136 -15.81 2.34 -16.25
C GLN A 136 -15.07 2.48 -14.90
N LEU A 137 -15.42 3.47 -14.10
CA LEU A 137 -14.80 3.69 -12.80
C LEU A 137 -15.44 2.77 -11.76
N ILE A 138 -14.63 1.95 -11.09
CA ILE A 138 -14.98 1.29 -9.84
C ILE A 138 -14.06 1.88 -8.77
N ASP A 139 -14.62 2.64 -7.84
CA ASP A 139 -13.84 3.52 -6.96
C ASP A 139 -13.17 2.82 -5.77
N GLY A 140 -13.41 1.53 -5.58
CA GLY A 140 -12.89 0.76 -4.45
C GLY A 140 -13.72 0.84 -3.17
N THR A 141 -14.95 1.36 -3.21
CA THR A 141 -15.87 1.39 -2.05
C THR A 141 -16.91 0.26 -2.06
N GLY A 142 -16.91 -0.56 -3.11
CA GLY A 142 -17.88 -1.64 -3.31
C GLY A 142 -19.17 -1.22 -4.02
N VAL A 143 -19.30 0.06 -4.40
CA VAL A 143 -20.46 0.57 -5.16
C VAL A 143 -20.35 0.25 -6.67
N PRO A 144 -21.50 0.17 -7.39
CA PRO A 144 -21.53 -0.11 -8.83
C PRO A 144 -20.65 0.82 -9.69
N ALA A 145 -20.12 0.26 -10.78
CA ALA A 145 -19.30 1.02 -11.73
C ALA A 145 -20.06 2.20 -12.38
N ILE A 146 -19.36 3.31 -12.63
CA ILE A 146 -19.90 4.49 -13.34
C ILE A 146 -19.08 4.87 -14.57
N LYS A 147 -19.74 5.32 -15.64
CA LYS A 147 -19.08 5.91 -16.82
C LYS A 147 -18.63 7.32 -16.49
N THR A 148 -17.33 7.58 -16.52
CA THR A 148 -16.80 8.91 -16.14
C THR A 148 -15.38 9.12 -16.69
N SER A 149 -14.73 10.18 -16.20
CA SER A 149 -13.30 10.48 -16.38
C SER A 149 -12.66 10.82 -15.03
N VAL A 150 -11.35 10.66 -14.93
CA VAL A 150 -10.55 11.01 -13.74
C VAL A 150 -9.37 11.89 -14.18
N ARG A 151 -9.19 13.02 -13.52
CA ARG A 151 -8.03 13.89 -13.69
C ARG A 151 -7.07 13.72 -12.53
N LEU A 152 -5.81 13.53 -12.87
CA LEU A 152 -4.68 13.48 -11.95
C LEU A 152 -3.98 14.84 -11.92
N GLN A 153 -3.45 15.20 -10.77
CA GLN A 153 -2.53 16.31 -10.60
C GLN A 153 -1.30 15.81 -9.85
N ASN A 154 -0.16 15.77 -10.53
CA ASN A 154 1.06 15.15 -10.03
C ASN A 154 0.82 13.71 -9.56
N ASP A 155 0.84 13.47 -8.25
CA ASP A 155 0.69 12.18 -7.59
C ASP A 155 -0.69 11.96 -6.96
N ARG A 156 -1.63 12.91 -7.10
CA ARG A 156 -2.97 12.86 -6.49
C ARG A 156 -4.09 12.87 -7.52
N ILE A 157 -5.23 12.34 -7.12
CA ILE A 157 -6.49 12.47 -7.85
C ILE A 157 -7.05 13.88 -7.60
N LEU A 158 -7.24 14.65 -8.67
CA LEU A 158 -7.72 16.03 -8.60
C LEU A 158 -9.25 16.10 -8.71
N GLU A 159 -9.81 15.48 -9.75
CA GLU A 159 -11.23 15.58 -10.11
C GLU A 159 -11.74 14.27 -10.73
N ILE A 160 -13.04 14.01 -10.55
CA ILE A 160 -13.75 12.86 -11.11
C ILE A 160 -15.06 13.40 -11.70
N GLY A 161 -15.41 13.02 -12.92
CA GLY A 161 -16.66 13.44 -13.54
C GLY A 161 -16.60 13.57 -15.05
N ASN A 162 -17.53 14.36 -15.61
CA ASN A 162 -17.50 14.75 -17.01
C ASN A 162 -16.52 15.92 -17.20
N LEU A 163 -15.27 15.59 -17.51
CA LEU A 163 -14.17 16.54 -17.55
C LEU A 163 -13.76 16.86 -18.99
N ILE A 164 -13.54 18.14 -19.26
CA ILE A 164 -13.00 18.63 -20.54
C ILE A 164 -11.48 18.76 -20.39
N PRO A 165 -10.67 18.22 -21.32
CA PRO A 165 -9.22 18.37 -21.28
C PRO A 165 -8.79 19.83 -21.23
N PHE A 166 -7.79 20.16 -20.40
CA PHE A 166 -7.13 21.45 -20.52
C PHE A 166 -6.30 21.51 -21.80
N LYS A 167 -5.98 22.74 -22.23
CA LYS A 167 -5.08 22.94 -23.37
C LYS A 167 -3.72 22.31 -23.03
N GLN A 168 -3.23 21.42 -23.90
CA GLN A 168 -1.97 20.67 -23.74
C GLN A 168 -1.95 19.66 -22.57
N GLU A 169 -3.11 19.33 -21.97
CA GLU A 169 -3.20 18.23 -21.00
C GLU A 169 -2.91 16.89 -21.67
N VAL A 170 -2.20 15.99 -20.97
CA VAL A 170 -2.04 14.62 -21.44
C VAL A 170 -3.38 13.91 -21.29
N VAL A 171 -3.94 13.41 -22.39
CA VAL A 171 -5.21 12.69 -22.39
C VAL A 171 -4.99 11.22 -22.69
N ILE A 172 -5.45 10.36 -21.78
CA ILE A 172 -5.46 8.91 -21.93
C ILE A 172 -6.89 8.46 -22.18
N ASN A 173 -7.12 7.78 -23.29
CA ASN A 173 -8.37 7.07 -23.53
C ASN A 173 -8.33 5.71 -22.83
N GLY A 174 -9.27 5.47 -21.91
CA GLY A 174 -9.46 4.23 -21.19
C GLY A 174 -10.19 3.14 -21.99
N ASN A 175 -10.67 3.46 -23.20
CA ASN A 175 -11.31 2.53 -24.14
C ASN A 175 -12.55 1.81 -23.58
N GLY A 176 -13.26 2.43 -22.64
CA GLY A 176 -14.40 1.83 -21.93
C GLY A 176 -14.01 0.74 -20.94
N LEU A 177 -12.72 0.54 -20.67
CA LEU A 177 -12.20 -0.45 -19.74
C LEU A 177 -12.37 0.02 -18.29
N VAL A 178 -12.09 -0.89 -17.35
CA VAL A 178 -12.27 -0.63 -15.93
C VAL A 178 -11.05 0.09 -15.38
N LEU A 179 -11.28 1.27 -14.79
CA LEU A 179 -10.30 1.95 -13.95
C LEU A 179 -10.69 1.72 -12.48
N ALA A 180 -9.74 1.22 -11.69
CA ALA A 180 -9.89 0.95 -10.27
C ALA A 180 -8.70 1.51 -9.48
N PRO A 181 -8.80 1.67 -8.15
CA PRO A 181 -7.62 1.89 -7.34
C PRO A 181 -6.62 0.74 -7.58
N GLY A 182 -5.35 1.07 -7.57
CA GLY A 182 -4.29 0.06 -7.62
C GLY A 182 -4.43 -0.92 -6.46
N PHE A 183 -4.20 -2.20 -6.75
CA PHE A 183 -4.43 -3.25 -5.77
C PHE A 183 -3.38 -3.21 -4.65
N ILE A 184 -3.82 -3.54 -3.44
CA ILE A 184 -3.00 -3.55 -2.23
C ILE A 184 -2.82 -5.00 -1.81
N ASP A 185 -1.58 -5.47 -1.89
CA ASP A 185 -1.18 -6.79 -1.42
C ASP A 185 -0.87 -6.74 0.08
N THR A 186 -1.81 -7.26 0.89
CA THR A 186 -1.73 -7.20 2.37
C THR A 186 -0.70 -8.17 2.95
N HIS A 187 -0.26 -9.15 2.16
CA HIS A 187 0.75 -10.13 2.56
C HIS A 187 1.67 -10.45 1.39
N SER A 188 2.88 -9.88 1.41
CA SER A 188 3.79 -9.98 0.27
C SER A 188 5.23 -10.27 0.68
N HIS A 189 5.87 -11.18 -0.04
CA HIS A 189 7.29 -11.52 0.08
C HIS A 189 8.12 -11.01 -1.13
N HIS A 190 7.55 -10.11 -1.95
CA HIS A 190 8.22 -9.57 -3.13
C HIS A 190 9.38 -8.60 -2.82
N PHE A 191 9.43 -8.02 -1.62
CA PHE A 191 10.42 -7.00 -1.26
C PHE A 191 11.87 -7.46 -1.42
N GLY A 192 12.17 -8.72 -1.06
CA GLY A 192 13.50 -9.29 -1.18
C GLY A 192 14.06 -9.26 -2.62
N GLY A 193 13.19 -9.22 -3.63
CA GLY A 193 13.58 -9.16 -5.04
C GLY A 193 13.74 -7.74 -5.60
N LEU A 194 13.33 -6.69 -4.89
CA LEU A 194 13.23 -5.33 -5.43
C LEU A 194 14.59 -4.68 -5.69
N LYS A 195 15.64 -5.07 -4.97
CA LYS A 195 17.00 -4.57 -5.24
C LYS A 195 17.49 -4.96 -6.63
N SER A 196 17.23 -6.20 -7.04
CA SER A 196 17.63 -6.73 -8.35
C SER A 196 16.60 -6.44 -9.44
N ASN A 197 15.32 -6.31 -9.07
CA ASN A 197 14.22 -6.09 -9.99
C ASN A 197 13.36 -4.89 -9.53
N PRO A 198 13.88 -3.65 -9.63
CA PRO A 198 13.20 -2.47 -9.12
C PRO A 198 11.88 -2.16 -9.84
N SER A 199 11.67 -2.71 -11.04
CA SER A 199 10.42 -2.58 -11.78
C SER A 199 9.24 -3.29 -11.13
N ALA A 200 9.49 -4.21 -10.19
CA ALA A 200 8.48 -5.00 -9.50
C ALA A 200 7.46 -5.64 -10.47
N THR A 201 7.90 -6.02 -11.69
CA THR A 201 7.02 -6.51 -12.77
C THR A 201 6.05 -7.61 -12.32
N PRO A 202 6.43 -8.61 -11.50
CA PRO A 202 5.49 -9.60 -10.99
C PRO A 202 4.28 -9.01 -10.27
N THR A 203 4.45 -7.90 -9.55
CA THR A 203 3.37 -7.20 -8.85
C THR A 203 2.59 -6.27 -9.79
N ALA A 204 3.29 -5.45 -10.56
CA ALA A 204 2.69 -4.47 -11.46
C ALA A 204 1.82 -5.11 -12.55
N ASN A 205 2.25 -6.24 -13.11
CA ASN A 205 1.49 -6.99 -14.12
C ASN A 205 0.19 -7.61 -13.57
N GLN A 206 -0.01 -7.60 -12.25
CA GLN A 206 -1.25 -8.00 -11.60
C GLN A 206 -2.14 -6.81 -11.21
N GLY A 207 -1.69 -5.56 -11.41
CA GLY A 207 -2.40 -4.36 -10.95
C GLY A 207 -2.04 -3.91 -9.54
N ILE A 208 -1.06 -4.54 -8.89
CA ILE A 208 -0.62 -4.21 -7.52
C ILE A 208 0.21 -2.92 -7.55
N THR A 209 -0.13 -2.00 -6.65
CA THR A 209 0.56 -0.70 -6.46
C THR A 209 1.20 -0.57 -5.09
N THR A 210 0.74 -1.35 -4.12
CA THR A 210 1.26 -1.36 -2.75
C THR A 210 1.45 -2.80 -2.29
N ILE A 211 2.63 -3.10 -1.74
CA ILE A 211 2.89 -4.37 -1.06
C ILE A 211 3.10 -4.13 0.44
N THR A 212 2.61 -5.05 1.25
CA THR A 212 2.80 -5.05 2.70
C THR A 212 3.74 -6.19 3.09
N ILE A 213 4.81 -5.84 3.78
CA ILE A 213 5.91 -6.74 4.15
C ILE A 213 6.00 -6.84 5.69
N GLY A 214 6.99 -7.58 6.20
CA GLY A 214 7.17 -7.74 7.64
C GLY A 214 6.15 -8.71 8.25
N GLN A 215 5.65 -9.65 7.45
CA GLN A 215 4.65 -10.64 7.81
C GLN A 215 5.31 -11.89 8.43
N ASP A 216 4.52 -12.85 8.91
CA ASP A 216 5.02 -14.17 9.34
C ASP A 216 6.10 -14.13 10.44
N GLY A 217 6.16 -13.02 11.20
CA GLY A 217 7.09 -12.83 12.31
C GLY A 217 8.46 -12.28 11.94
N GLU A 218 8.84 -12.21 10.66
CA GLU A 218 10.13 -11.64 10.24
C GLU A 218 9.95 -10.28 9.55
N SER A 219 10.84 -9.33 9.86
CA SER A 219 10.79 -7.98 9.29
C SER A 219 12.16 -7.32 9.18
N TYR A 220 12.18 -6.21 8.43
CA TYR A 220 13.28 -5.25 8.39
C TYR A 220 13.02 -4.10 9.37
N ALA A 221 14.06 -3.51 9.93
CA ALA A 221 13.93 -2.27 10.71
C ALA A 221 13.48 -1.11 9.81
N MET A 222 12.61 -0.25 10.32
CA MET A 222 12.04 0.90 9.60
C MET A 222 13.13 1.85 9.09
N ASP A 223 14.19 2.09 9.86
CA ASP A 223 15.32 2.93 9.41
C ASP A 223 16.07 2.30 8.22
N SER A 224 16.20 0.96 8.22
CA SER A 224 16.80 0.24 7.09
C SER A 224 15.93 0.34 5.84
N LEU A 225 14.59 0.30 5.99
CA LEU A 225 13.67 0.52 4.88
C LEU A 225 13.75 1.96 4.35
N VAL A 226 13.81 2.96 5.23
CA VAL A 226 14.02 4.37 4.85
C VAL A 226 15.31 4.50 4.04
N ASP A 227 16.41 3.93 4.50
CA ASP A 227 17.69 3.99 3.79
C ASP A 227 17.72 3.14 2.53
N PHE A 228 16.92 2.09 2.44
CA PHE A 228 16.72 1.34 1.20
C PHE A 228 16.09 2.24 0.15
N PHE A 229 14.97 2.92 0.45
CA PHE A 229 14.26 3.79 -0.49
C PHE A 229 15.08 5.03 -0.91
N LYS A 230 15.95 5.56 -0.03
CA LYS A 230 16.89 6.63 -0.41
C LYS A 230 17.90 6.18 -1.47
N ARG A 231 18.30 4.91 -1.45
CA ARG A 231 19.39 4.37 -2.29
C ARG A 231 18.90 3.60 -3.51
N ASN A 232 17.68 3.07 -3.46
CA ASN A 232 17.13 2.17 -4.46
C ASN A 232 15.72 2.64 -4.84
N PRO A 233 15.58 3.45 -5.91
CA PRO A 233 14.27 3.75 -6.47
C PRO A 233 13.60 2.45 -6.94
N VAL A 234 12.37 2.21 -6.47
CA VAL A 234 11.56 1.04 -6.84
C VAL A 234 10.18 1.46 -7.33
N ALA A 235 9.54 0.63 -8.16
CA ALA A 235 8.26 0.96 -8.77
C ALA A 235 7.11 0.99 -7.76
N VAL A 236 7.08 0.04 -6.82
CA VAL A 236 5.94 -0.24 -5.94
C VAL A 236 6.04 0.49 -4.60
N ASN A 237 4.89 0.89 -4.04
CA ASN A 237 4.85 1.35 -2.66
C ASN A 237 5.03 0.18 -1.69
N VAL A 238 5.65 0.42 -0.54
CA VAL A 238 5.89 -0.61 0.48
C VAL A 238 5.39 -0.10 1.83
N ALA A 239 4.62 -0.92 2.55
CA ALA A 239 4.34 -0.73 3.97
C ALA A 239 4.89 -1.93 4.76
N SER A 240 5.23 -1.76 6.04
CA SER A 240 5.82 -2.85 6.84
C SER A 240 5.19 -2.95 8.22
N TYR A 241 5.02 -4.19 8.67
CA TYR A 241 4.88 -4.54 10.08
C TYR A 241 6.25 -4.78 10.71
N THR A 242 6.28 -4.79 12.05
CA THR A 242 7.40 -5.26 12.84
C THR A 242 7.17 -6.72 13.26
N GLY A 243 8.10 -7.58 12.87
CA GLY A 243 8.01 -9.02 13.07
C GLY A 243 8.44 -9.45 14.47
N HIS A 244 7.60 -10.24 15.12
CA HIS A 244 7.82 -10.82 16.45
C HIS A 244 9.08 -11.69 16.54
N THR A 245 9.34 -12.55 15.54
CA THR A 245 10.56 -13.36 15.46
C THR A 245 11.81 -12.48 15.36
N THR A 246 11.76 -11.40 14.59
CA THR A 246 12.86 -10.41 14.54
C THR A 246 13.12 -9.80 15.92
N LEU A 247 12.07 -9.43 16.65
CA LEU A 247 12.19 -8.92 18.02
C LEU A 247 12.76 -9.97 18.98
N ARG A 248 12.30 -11.23 18.89
CA ARG A 248 12.81 -12.34 19.71
C ARG A 248 14.29 -12.57 19.48
N ARG A 249 14.75 -12.63 18.22
CA ARG A 249 16.18 -12.79 17.92
C ARG A 249 17.03 -11.66 18.49
N ALA A 250 16.54 -10.42 18.42
CA ALA A 250 17.24 -9.27 18.99
C ALA A 250 17.32 -9.31 20.53
N ALA A 251 16.27 -9.80 21.21
CA ALA A 251 16.20 -9.80 22.67
C ALA A 251 16.80 -11.05 23.33
N LEU A 252 16.64 -12.24 22.72
CA LEU A 252 17.07 -13.52 23.28
C LEU A 252 18.42 -13.98 22.70
N GLY A 253 18.80 -13.51 21.51
CA GLY A 253 19.90 -14.05 20.72
C GLY A 253 19.48 -15.30 19.92
N ASN A 254 20.24 -15.61 18.86
CA ASN A 254 19.92 -16.69 17.92
C ASN A 254 19.89 -18.08 18.59
N ASP A 255 20.77 -18.31 19.57
CA ASP A 255 20.90 -19.62 20.24
C ASP A 255 19.77 -19.91 21.24
N HIS A 256 19.01 -18.88 21.66
CA HIS A 256 17.96 -18.99 22.67
C HIS A 256 16.56 -18.66 22.14
N VAL A 257 16.44 -18.34 20.85
CA VAL A 257 15.17 -17.95 20.22
C VAL A 257 14.10 -19.05 20.29
N LEU A 258 14.50 -20.31 20.49
CA LEU A 258 13.61 -21.47 20.61
C LEU A 258 13.04 -21.67 22.04
N GLY A 259 13.44 -20.85 23.02
CA GLY A 259 12.99 -20.97 24.42
C GLY A 259 11.83 -20.04 24.79
N ILE A 260 11.33 -20.14 26.03
CA ILE A 260 10.37 -19.17 26.56
C ILE A 260 11.09 -17.86 26.90
N ALA A 261 10.55 -16.71 26.48
CA ALA A 261 11.13 -15.41 26.81
C ALA A 261 10.95 -15.06 28.29
N THR A 262 12.00 -14.53 28.92
CA THR A 262 11.93 -13.98 30.29
C THR A 262 11.28 -12.61 30.29
N ASP A 263 10.81 -12.12 31.45
CA ASP A 263 10.24 -10.77 31.55
C ASP A 263 11.20 -9.67 31.08
N THR A 264 12.51 -9.83 31.34
CA THR A 264 13.55 -8.94 30.82
C THR A 264 13.57 -8.93 29.30
N ALA A 265 13.54 -10.10 28.66
CA ALA A 265 13.51 -10.23 27.21
C ALA A 265 12.22 -9.64 26.62
N ILE A 266 11.07 -9.87 27.26
CA ILE A 266 9.79 -9.27 26.86
C ILE A 266 9.86 -7.75 26.92
N ASN A 267 10.43 -7.16 27.98
CA ASN A 267 10.60 -5.71 28.10
C ASN A 267 11.53 -5.12 27.03
N LEU A 268 12.60 -5.84 26.65
CA LEU A 268 13.44 -5.46 25.52
C LEU A 268 12.66 -5.47 24.20
N MET A 269 11.87 -6.52 23.94
CA MET A 269 11.02 -6.60 22.76
C MET A 269 9.96 -5.48 22.72
N LYS A 270 9.34 -5.14 23.86
CA LYS A 270 8.38 -4.02 23.98
C LYS A 270 9.03 -2.69 23.63
N THR A 271 10.25 -2.45 24.11
CA THR A 271 11.01 -1.22 23.84
C THR A 271 11.39 -1.12 22.37
N ALA A 272 11.87 -2.22 21.78
CA ALA A 272 12.20 -2.29 20.36
C ALA A 272 10.96 -2.09 19.48
N LEU A 273 9.83 -2.73 19.80
CA LEU A 273 8.57 -2.54 19.08
C LEU A 273 8.08 -1.10 19.16
N ALA A 274 8.09 -0.46 20.35
CA ALA A 274 7.71 0.93 20.50
C ALA A 274 8.54 1.86 19.60
N SER A 275 9.85 1.65 19.53
CA SER A 275 10.73 2.40 18.64
C SER A 275 10.36 2.24 17.15
N GLU A 276 9.99 1.03 16.72
CA GLU A 276 9.58 0.80 15.34
C GLU A 276 8.18 1.38 15.03
N MET A 277 7.27 1.38 16.02
CA MET A 277 5.96 2.03 15.92
C MET A 277 6.07 3.55 15.78
N GLU A 278 7.03 4.19 16.47
CA GLU A 278 7.34 5.62 16.33
C GLU A 278 7.89 5.98 14.94
N LYS A 279 8.65 5.05 14.35
CA LYS A 279 9.23 5.25 13.00
C LYS A 279 8.23 5.03 11.87
N GLY A 280 7.04 4.51 12.18
CA GLY A 280 5.92 4.37 11.27
C GLY A 280 5.57 2.93 10.87
N SER A 281 6.01 1.92 11.62
CA SER A 281 5.52 0.54 11.43
C SER A 281 4.00 0.46 11.56
N LEU A 282 3.36 -0.40 10.76
CA LEU A 282 1.90 -0.59 10.79
C LEU A 282 1.42 -1.28 12.08
N GLY A 283 2.29 -2.03 12.75
CA GLY A 283 1.91 -2.84 13.89
C GLY A 283 2.85 -4.00 14.16
N LEU A 284 2.32 -5.00 14.87
CA LEU A 284 2.99 -6.26 15.18
C LEU A 284 2.54 -7.38 14.24
N ALA A 285 3.50 -8.14 13.72
CA ALA A 285 3.23 -9.38 12.99
C ALA A 285 3.86 -10.58 13.70
N THR A 286 3.16 -11.72 13.69
CA THR A 286 3.65 -12.98 14.27
C THR A 286 3.61 -14.12 13.25
N GLY A 287 4.53 -15.07 13.44
CA GLY A 287 4.58 -16.33 12.71
C GLY A 287 4.66 -17.48 13.69
N LEU A 288 3.56 -17.71 14.41
CA LEU A 288 3.53 -18.58 15.59
C LEU A 288 3.67 -20.07 15.23
N GLU A 289 3.52 -20.43 13.97
CA GLU A 289 3.76 -21.79 13.49
C GLU A 289 5.25 -22.10 13.29
N TYR A 290 6.10 -21.09 13.03
CA TYR A 290 7.54 -21.30 12.79
C TYR A 290 8.29 -21.57 14.10
N GLU A 291 9.32 -22.43 14.05
CA GLU A 291 10.05 -22.91 15.25
C GLU A 291 10.55 -21.79 16.17
N SER A 292 10.98 -20.66 15.59
CA SER A 292 11.51 -19.49 16.30
C SER A 292 10.48 -18.74 17.16
N ALA A 293 9.18 -18.95 16.91
CA ALA A 293 8.08 -18.39 17.68
C ALA A 293 7.09 -19.45 18.20
N PHE A 294 7.20 -20.71 17.78
CA PHE A 294 6.33 -21.81 18.19
C PHE A 294 6.28 -22.00 19.72
N TYR A 295 7.42 -21.84 20.38
CA TYR A 295 7.56 -21.94 21.83
C TYR A 295 7.27 -20.63 22.59
N SER A 296 6.95 -19.55 21.88
CA SER A 296 6.46 -18.32 22.53
C SER A 296 5.11 -18.58 23.18
N ASN A 297 4.88 -17.99 24.34
CA ASN A 297 3.61 -18.10 25.05
C ASN A 297 2.67 -16.94 24.69
N LYS A 298 1.37 -17.15 24.92
CA LYS A 298 0.34 -16.15 24.65
C LYS A 298 0.57 -14.81 25.38
N ASN A 299 1.07 -14.85 26.63
CA ASN A 299 1.30 -13.63 27.42
C ASN A 299 2.35 -12.71 26.78
N GLU A 300 3.43 -13.29 26.24
CA GLU A 300 4.44 -12.56 25.48
C GLU A 300 3.82 -11.82 24.28
N VAL A 301 2.98 -12.49 23.50
CA VAL A 301 2.30 -11.87 22.33
C VAL A 301 1.33 -10.78 22.77
N ILE A 302 0.54 -11.01 23.83
CA ILE A 302 -0.38 -10.01 24.40
C ILE A 302 0.37 -8.75 24.84
N GLU A 303 1.50 -8.91 25.54
CA GLU A 303 2.28 -7.77 26.03
C GLU A 303 2.85 -6.92 24.89
N LEU A 304 3.23 -7.53 23.78
CA LEU A 304 3.66 -6.81 22.58
C LEU A 304 2.48 -6.21 21.80
N ALA A 305 1.36 -6.92 21.70
CA ALA A 305 0.14 -6.41 21.06
C ALA A 305 -0.39 -5.16 21.78
N LYS A 306 -0.29 -5.08 23.11
CA LYS A 306 -0.61 -3.86 23.87
C LYS A 306 0.27 -2.67 23.49
N ILE A 307 1.54 -2.89 23.16
CA ILE A 307 2.41 -1.82 22.64
C ILE A 307 1.90 -1.37 21.28
N ALA A 308 1.63 -2.28 20.34
CA ALA A 308 1.07 -1.89 19.03
C ALA A 308 -0.26 -1.11 19.18
N ALA A 309 -1.13 -1.53 20.11
CA ALA A 309 -2.39 -0.85 20.41
C ALA A 309 -2.19 0.59 20.91
N ALA A 310 -1.17 0.85 21.74
CA ALA A 310 -0.87 2.18 22.27
C ALA A 310 -0.46 3.20 21.17
N TYR A 311 -0.05 2.70 20.00
CA TYR A 311 0.27 3.50 18.82
C TYR A 311 -0.81 3.39 17.73
N ASN A 312 -2.04 3.01 18.05
CA ASN A 312 -3.13 2.81 17.08
C ASN A 312 -2.72 1.87 15.92
N GLY A 313 -1.83 0.92 16.21
CA GLY A 313 -1.35 -0.08 15.26
C GLY A 313 -2.31 -1.26 15.13
N ARG A 314 -1.88 -2.25 14.35
CA ARG A 314 -2.61 -3.50 14.11
C ARG A 314 -1.82 -4.69 14.60
N TYR A 315 -2.52 -5.80 14.76
CA TYR A 315 -1.90 -7.10 14.96
C TYR A 315 -2.29 -8.04 13.82
N ILE A 316 -1.28 -8.69 13.24
CA ILE A 316 -1.49 -9.71 12.21
C ILE A 316 -0.76 -10.99 12.59
N SER A 317 -1.29 -12.13 12.19
CA SER A 317 -0.73 -13.42 12.59
C SER A 317 -0.87 -14.47 11.50
N HIS A 318 0.27 -15.04 11.10
CA HIS A 318 0.31 -16.45 10.80
C HIS A 318 0.16 -17.19 12.13
N ILE A 319 -1.07 -17.65 12.36
CA ILE A 319 -1.52 -18.22 13.64
C ILE A 319 -0.78 -19.52 13.97
N ARG A 320 -0.86 -19.95 15.22
CA ARG A 320 -0.02 -21.04 15.74
C ARG A 320 -0.22 -22.39 15.07
N SER A 321 -1.42 -22.64 14.54
CA SER A 321 -1.75 -23.82 13.77
C SER A 321 -2.86 -23.50 12.79
N GLU A 322 -2.72 -24.02 11.58
CA GLU A 322 -3.71 -23.95 10.50
C GLU A 322 -4.36 -25.32 10.23
N ASP A 323 -4.08 -26.28 11.11
CA ASP A 323 -4.36 -27.70 10.96
C ASP A 323 -4.89 -28.34 12.26
N ILE A 324 -4.06 -29.12 12.96
CA ILE A 324 -4.42 -29.98 14.11
C ILE A 324 -5.04 -29.16 15.24
N HIS A 325 -4.52 -27.95 15.48
CA HIS A 325 -4.91 -27.06 16.58
C HIS A 325 -5.49 -25.73 16.08
N LEU A 326 -6.15 -25.76 14.91
CA LEU A 326 -6.74 -24.57 14.29
C LEU A 326 -7.72 -23.86 15.24
N ASN A 327 -8.59 -24.59 15.93
CA ASN A 327 -9.60 -23.99 16.80
C ASN A 327 -8.97 -23.19 17.96
N GLU A 328 -7.96 -23.76 18.59
CA GLU A 328 -7.21 -23.14 19.68
C GLU A 328 -6.41 -21.92 19.18
N ALA A 329 -5.83 -22.00 17.98
CA ALA A 329 -5.12 -20.88 17.37
C ALA A 329 -6.07 -19.72 17.03
N ILE A 330 -7.30 -20.02 16.60
CA ILE A 330 -8.36 -19.02 16.40
C ILE A 330 -8.80 -18.39 17.73
N ASP A 331 -8.94 -19.19 18.79
CA ASP A 331 -9.25 -18.67 20.13
C ASP A 331 -8.13 -17.75 20.65
N GLU A 332 -6.86 -18.10 20.40
CA GLU A 332 -5.71 -17.30 20.78
C GLU A 332 -5.75 -15.89 20.15
N ILE A 333 -5.98 -15.77 18.85
CA ILE A 333 -6.04 -14.44 18.20
C ILE A 333 -7.27 -13.62 18.60
N ILE A 334 -8.42 -14.28 18.83
CA ILE A 334 -9.63 -13.62 19.36
C ILE A 334 -9.36 -13.05 20.76
N GLU A 335 -8.69 -13.83 21.61
CA GLU A 335 -8.34 -13.41 22.97
C GLU A 335 -7.31 -12.27 22.96
N ILE A 336 -6.30 -12.32 22.09
CA ILE A 336 -5.34 -11.23 21.89
C ILE A 336 -6.07 -9.94 21.50
N GLY A 337 -6.98 -10.00 20.53
CA GLY A 337 -7.79 -8.85 20.11
C GLY A 337 -8.66 -8.29 21.24
N THR A 338 -9.21 -9.19 22.07
CA THR A 338 -10.01 -8.82 23.25
C THR A 338 -9.20 -8.09 24.31
N ILE A 339 -8.03 -8.64 24.67
CA ILE A 339 -7.21 -8.14 25.78
C ILE A 339 -6.45 -6.88 25.37
N ALA A 340 -5.84 -6.88 24.19
CA ALA A 340 -5.01 -5.77 23.72
C ALA A 340 -5.83 -4.65 23.04
N LYS A 341 -7.12 -4.89 22.71
CA LYS A 341 -8.07 -3.90 22.17
C LYS A 341 -7.58 -3.20 20.89
N LEU A 342 -7.06 -3.98 19.95
CA LEU A 342 -6.64 -3.51 18.64
C LEU A 342 -7.22 -4.40 17.52
N PRO A 343 -7.29 -3.92 16.27
CA PRO A 343 -7.65 -4.76 15.13
C PRO A 343 -6.68 -5.94 14.98
N VAL A 344 -7.24 -7.13 14.75
CA VAL A 344 -6.49 -8.37 14.55
C VAL A 344 -6.81 -8.96 13.18
N GLN A 345 -5.81 -9.40 12.43
CA GLN A 345 -5.98 -10.08 11.15
C GLN A 345 -5.32 -11.46 11.17
N ILE A 346 -6.05 -12.46 10.71
CA ILE A 346 -5.50 -13.78 10.40
C ILE A 346 -4.85 -13.67 9.01
N SER A 347 -3.54 -13.80 8.94
CA SER A 347 -2.81 -13.89 7.68
C SER A 347 -3.16 -15.21 6.98
N HIS A 348 -3.35 -15.14 5.66
CA HIS A 348 -3.55 -16.24 4.73
C HIS A 348 -4.45 -17.37 5.26
N ILE A 349 -5.63 -17.00 5.80
CA ILE A 349 -6.55 -17.91 6.47
C ILE A 349 -6.85 -19.15 5.63
N LYS A 350 -6.77 -20.33 6.26
CA LYS A 350 -6.98 -21.61 5.60
C LYS A 350 -7.36 -22.71 6.59
N ILE A 351 -7.85 -23.83 6.05
CA ILE A 351 -8.04 -25.09 6.77
C ILE A 351 -7.16 -26.14 6.08
N SER A 352 -6.03 -26.49 6.69
CA SER A 352 -5.01 -27.34 6.06
C SER A 352 -5.17 -28.83 6.34
N ILE A 353 -5.96 -29.22 7.35
CA ILE A 353 -6.14 -30.63 7.71
C ILE A 353 -7.34 -31.26 6.99
N LYS A 354 -7.11 -32.37 6.30
CA LYS A 354 -8.12 -33.00 5.40
C LYS A 354 -9.41 -33.39 6.10
N ASN A 355 -9.32 -33.90 7.33
CA ASN A 355 -10.51 -34.31 8.08
C ASN A 355 -11.38 -33.14 8.57
N GLN A 356 -10.93 -31.89 8.43
CA GLN A 356 -11.71 -30.69 8.69
C GLN A 356 -12.07 -29.91 7.41
N TRP A 357 -11.77 -30.43 6.22
CA TRP A 357 -12.23 -29.77 4.99
C TRP A 357 -13.75 -29.65 4.95
N LYS A 358 -14.22 -28.60 4.27
CA LYS A 358 -15.62 -28.17 4.16
C LYS A 358 -16.21 -27.66 5.47
N THR A 359 -15.34 -27.17 6.36
CA THR A 359 -15.74 -26.53 7.62
C THR A 359 -15.50 -25.02 7.67
N ALA A 360 -15.14 -24.40 6.53
CA ALA A 360 -15.05 -22.94 6.44
C ALA A 360 -16.31 -22.21 6.95
N PRO A 361 -17.55 -22.68 6.70
CA PRO A 361 -18.74 -22.04 7.28
C PRO A 361 -18.74 -21.97 8.81
N GLN A 362 -18.26 -23.02 9.49
CA GLN A 362 -18.17 -23.08 10.95
C GLN A 362 -17.10 -22.12 11.48
N LEU A 363 -15.94 -22.08 10.82
CA LEU A 363 -14.87 -21.14 11.13
C LEU A 363 -15.36 -19.69 10.95
N ILE A 364 -16.01 -19.38 9.82
CA ILE A 364 -16.58 -18.05 9.55
C ILE A 364 -17.61 -17.68 10.61
N ALA A 365 -18.49 -18.60 11.02
CA ALA A 365 -19.47 -18.35 12.08
C ALA A 365 -18.80 -17.99 13.42
N LYS A 366 -17.70 -18.66 13.77
CA LYS A 366 -16.88 -18.33 14.97
C LYS A 366 -16.30 -16.93 14.88
N LEU A 367 -15.73 -16.56 13.74
CA LEU A 367 -15.16 -15.22 13.50
C LEU A 367 -16.25 -14.13 13.52
N GLN A 368 -17.42 -14.40 12.94
CA GLN A 368 -18.56 -13.48 12.99
C GLN A 368 -19.09 -13.29 14.41
N ALA A 369 -19.13 -14.36 15.22
CA ALA A 369 -19.49 -14.27 16.62
C ALA A 369 -18.52 -13.36 17.40
N ALA A 370 -17.21 -13.51 17.21
CA ALA A 370 -16.21 -12.61 17.79
C ALA A 370 -16.42 -11.15 17.34
N ARG A 371 -16.70 -10.90 16.05
CA ARG A 371 -17.03 -9.56 15.57
C ARG A 371 -18.28 -8.97 16.19
N SER A 372 -19.32 -9.78 16.41
CA SER A 372 -20.55 -9.33 17.08
C SER A 372 -20.33 -8.91 18.54
N GLN A 373 -19.24 -9.37 19.15
CA GLN A 373 -18.79 -8.98 20.49
C GLN A 373 -17.88 -7.73 20.48
N GLY A 374 -17.68 -7.09 19.33
CA GLY A 374 -16.90 -5.86 19.17
C GLY A 374 -15.42 -6.07 18.85
N ILE A 375 -14.98 -7.31 18.62
CA ILE A 375 -13.60 -7.61 18.25
C ILE A 375 -13.44 -7.33 16.75
N ASN A 376 -12.56 -6.40 16.37
CA ASN A 376 -12.27 -6.16 14.96
C ASN A 376 -11.31 -7.24 14.41
N ILE A 377 -11.84 -8.45 14.21
CA ILE A 377 -11.13 -9.58 13.61
C ILE A 377 -11.42 -9.69 12.11
N THR A 378 -10.36 -9.77 11.31
CA THR A 378 -10.41 -9.86 9.84
C THR A 378 -9.47 -10.97 9.35
N ALA A 379 -9.43 -11.20 8.03
CA ALA A 379 -8.45 -12.09 7.42
C ALA A 379 -7.96 -11.57 6.07
N ASP A 380 -6.85 -12.13 5.61
CA ASP A 380 -6.47 -12.13 4.20
C ASP A 380 -6.34 -13.54 3.65
N ILE A 381 -6.50 -13.70 2.34
CA ILE A 381 -6.46 -15.00 1.67
C ILE A 381 -5.92 -14.87 0.25
N TYR A 382 -5.12 -15.86 -0.16
CA TYR A 382 -4.70 -16.02 -1.56
C TYR A 382 -5.60 -17.03 -2.30
N PRO A 383 -5.82 -16.85 -3.62
CA PRO A 383 -6.82 -17.60 -4.38
C PRO A 383 -6.36 -18.99 -4.85
N TYR A 384 -5.60 -19.71 -4.03
CA TYR A 384 -5.01 -21.00 -4.35
C TYR A 384 -5.28 -22.00 -3.23
N ASN A 385 -5.38 -23.27 -3.62
CA ASN A 385 -5.49 -24.41 -2.70
C ASN A 385 -4.13 -25.08 -2.41
N PHE A 386 -3.04 -24.40 -2.78
CA PHE A 386 -1.66 -24.75 -2.46
C PHE A 386 -1.01 -23.62 -1.65
N TRP A 387 -0.24 -23.98 -0.63
CA TRP A 387 0.66 -23.05 0.08
C TRP A 387 2.11 -23.25 -0.36
N ASN A 388 3.01 -22.36 0.07
CA ASN A 388 4.46 -22.47 -0.18
C ASN A 388 5.26 -22.27 1.11
N SER A 389 6.10 -23.25 1.48
CA SER A 389 6.96 -23.18 2.66
C SER A 389 8.01 -24.29 2.62
N THR A 390 8.69 -24.49 3.75
CA THR A 390 9.63 -25.60 4.00
C THR A 390 8.91 -26.94 4.15
N LEU A 391 9.61 -28.05 3.86
CA LEU A 391 9.11 -29.40 4.15
C LEU A 391 8.82 -29.63 5.64
N ARG A 392 9.49 -28.89 6.53
CA ARG A 392 9.38 -29.05 7.99
C ARG A 392 7.99 -28.72 8.54
N ILE A 393 7.28 -27.80 7.89
CA ILE A 393 5.95 -27.37 8.33
C ILE A 393 4.95 -28.54 8.35
N LEU A 394 5.17 -29.54 7.50
CA LEU A 394 4.32 -30.73 7.36
C LEU A 394 4.35 -31.68 8.56
N PHE A 395 5.29 -31.55 9.49
CA PHE A 395 5.47 -32.53 10.55
C PHE A 395 4.77 -32.10 11.84
N PRO A 396 3.76 -32.88 12.31
CA PRO A 396 3.18 -32.71 13.63
C PRO A 396 4.25 -32.64 14.70
N ASN A 397 4.12 -31.69 15.64
CA ASN A 397 5.03 -31.49 16.77
C ASN A 397 6.51 -31.36 16.38
N ARG A 398 6.82 -31.08 15.11
CA ARG A 398 8.20 -31.01 14.58
C ARG A 398 8.99 -32.32 14.80
N ASP A 399 8.31 -33.46 14.89
CA ASP A 399 8.93 -34.78 15.06
C ASP A 399 9.34 -35.38 13.71
N TYR A 400 10.48 -34.90 13.18
CA TYR A 400 10.98 -35.24 11.85
C TYR A 400 11.49 -36.68 11.69
N THR A 401 11.72 -37.39 12.79
CA THR A 401 12.33 -38.73 12.79
C THR A 401 11.31 -39.84 13.05
N SER A 402 10.06 -39.50 13.32
CA SER A 402 8.97 -40.46 13.53
C SER A 402 8.23 -40.83 12.25
N LEU A 403 8.21 -42.13 11.95
CA LEU A 403 7.44 -42.68 10.83
C LEU A 403 5.93 -42.43 10.99
N ALA A 404 5.41 -42.48 12.23
CA ALA A 404 4.00 -42.19 12.49
C ALA A 404 3.65 -40.73 12.18
N SER A 405 4.55 -39.80 12.54
CA SER A 405 4.41 -38.36 12.23
C SER A 405 4.41 -38.11 10.72
N ALA A 406 5.35 -38.73 10.00
CA ALA A 406 5.41 -38.63 8.54
C ALA A 406 4.20 -39.25 7.84
N GLN A 407 3.72 -40.40 8.33
CA GLN A 407 2.53 -41.06 7.80
C GLN A 407 1.30 -40.18 8.01
N PHE A 408 1.13 -39.63 9.20
CA PHE A 408 0.05 -38.69 9.49
C PHE A 408 0.12 -37.46 8.57
N ALA A 409 1.31 -36.90 8.33
CA ALA A 409 1.47 -35.77 7.42
C ALA A 409 0.99 -36.09 6.00
N VAL A 410 1.42 -37.22 5.43
CA VAL A 410 0.99 -37.70 4.10
C VAL A 410 -0.52 -37.93 4.04
N ASP A 411 -1.09 -38.46 5.11
CA ASP A 411 -2.51 -38.79 5.15
C ASP A 411 -3.38 -37.56 5.35
N GLN A 412 -2.99 -36.62 6.21
CA GLN A 412 -3.88 -35.56 6.73
C GLN A 412 -3.46 -34.13 6.41
N LEU A 413 -2.17 -33.83 6.18
CA LEU A 413 -1.67 -32.45 6.12
C LEU A 413 -1.35 -31.96 4.71
N PHE A 414 -1.22 -32.88 3.74
CA PHE A 414 -1.09 -32.52 2.32
C PHE A 414 -1.45 -33.69 1.40
N ASP A 415 -1.63 -33.43 0.11
CA ASP A 415 -1.70 -34.45 -0.93
C ASP A 415 -0.33 -34.68 -1.58
N ALA A 416 0.33 -35.78 -1.24
CA ALA A 416 1.65 -36.12 -1.77
C ALA A 416 1.71 -36.38 -3.29
N ASN A 417 0.57 -36.62 -3.93
CA ASN A 417 0.49 -36.77 -5.38
C ASN A 417 0.40 -35.43 -6.11
N GLN A 418 0.03 -34.35 -5.41
CA GLN A 418 -0.13 -33.02 -6.00
C GLN A 418 0.87 -32.01 -5.46
N SER A 419 1.45 -32.24 -4.28
CA SER A 419 2.47 -31.36 -3.71
C SER A 419 3.82 -31.55 -4.38
N VAL A 420 4.42 -30.44 -4.82
CA VAL A 420 5.60 -30.41 -5.70
C VAL A 420 6.78 -29.73 -5.01
N LEU A 421 7.97 -30.30 -5.10
CA LEU A 421 9.20 -29.60 -4.72
C LEU A 421 9.51 -28.51 -5.75
N ILE A 422 9.48 -27.25 -5.32
CA ILE A 422 9.80 -26.08 -6.15
C ILE A 422 11.30 -25.82 -6.15
N HIS A 423 11.99 -26.21 -5.09
CA HIS A 423 13.44 -26.19 -5.03
C HIS A 423 13.93 -27.27 -4.08
N PHE A 424 15.06 -27.91 -4.40
CA PHE A 424 15.69 -28.88 -3.52
C PHE A 424 17.19 -28.98 -3.79
N ALA A 425 17.98 -28.12 -3.14
CA ALA A 425 19.42 -28.02 -3.29
C ALA A 425 20.18 -29.35 -3.08
N PRO A 426 19.81 -30.24 -2.13
CA PRO A 426 20.52 -31.51 -1.95
C PRO A 426 20.45 -32.44 -3.18
N MET A 427 19.39 -32.32 -3.99
CA MET A 427 19.20 -33.13 -5.20
C MET A 427 18.37 -32.36 -6.24
N PRO A 428 19.00 -31.47 -7.04
CA PRO A 428 18.28 -30.54 -7.91
C PRO A 428 17.33 -31.21 -8.93
N ASN A 429 17.62 -32.45 -9.33
CA ASN A 429 16.76 -33.22 -10.22
C ASN A 429 15.38 -33.59 -9.64
N TYR A 430 15.14 -33.35 -8.35
CA TYR A 430 13.83 -33.51 -7.72
C TYR A 430 12.92 -32.29 -7.89
N GLU A 431 13.46 -31.16 -8.35
CA GLU A 431 12.66 -29.97 -8.67
C GLU A 431 11.56 -30.29 -9.70
N GLY A 432 10.37 -29.76 -9.47
CA GLY A 432 9.17 -30.01 -10.27
C GLY A 432 8.53 -31.39 -10.07
N LYS A 433 9.06 -32.24 -9.19
CA LYS A 433 8.48 -33.57 -8.89
C LYS A 433 7.61 -33.55 -7.65
N THR A 434 6.60 -34.41 -7.64
CA THR A 434 5.76 -34.63 -6.47
C THR A 434 6.46 -35.55 -5.48
N ILE A 435 6.07 -35.48 -4.20
CA ILE A 435 6.65 -36.36 -3.16
C ILE A 435 6.47 -37.83 -3.52
N THR A 436 5.30 -38.22 -4.05
CA THR A 436 5.07 -39.59 -4.52
C THR A 436 5.91 -39.96 -5.75
N ALA A 437 6.18 -39.03 -6.68
CA ALA A 437 7.07 -39.29 -7.80
C ALA A 437 8.52 -39.53 -7.34
N ILE A 438 8.98 -38.76 -6.34
CA ILE A 438 10.29 -38.94 -5.74
C ILE A 438 10.35 -40.29 -5.01
N ALA A 439 9.31 -40.67 -4.28
CA ALA A 439 9.23 -41.97 -3.61
C ALA A 439 9.36 -43.15 -4.58
N LYS A 440 8.71 -43.05 -5.75
CA LYS A 440 8.86 -44.03 -6.85
C LYS A 440 10.29 -44.10 -7.39
N ILE A 441 10.95 -42.95 -7.59
CA ILE A 441 12.37 -42.90 -8.03
C ILE A 441 13.27 -43.59 -7.00
N ARG A 442 12.99 -43.38 -5.72
CA ARG A 442 13.77 -43.91 -4.59
C ARG A 442 13.43 -45.35 -4.23
N LYS A 443 12.34 -45.91 -4.77
CA LYS A 443 11.77 -47.22 -4.40
C LYS A 443 11.48 -47.30 -2.89
N GLU A 444 10.88 -46.25 -2.36
CA GLU A 444 10.54 -46.09 -0.94
C GLU A 444 9.05 -45.78 -0.78
N GLU A 445 8.51 -45.98 0.43
CA GLU A 445 7.19 -45.47 0.80
C GLU A 445 7.18 -43.95 0.89
N THR A 446 6.04 -43.32 0.58
CA THR A 446 5.91 -41.85 0.52
C THR A 446 6.29 -41.19 1.85
N ALA A 447 5.84 -41.74 2.99
CA ALA A 447 6.17 -41.22 4.32
C ALA A 447 7.67 -41.32 4.64
N ILE A 448 8.31 -42.45 4.27
CA ILE A 448 9.75 -42.65 4.45
C ILE A 448 10.53 -41.66 3.59
N THR A 449 10.13 -41.46 2.33
CA THR A 449 10.74 -40.48 1.44
C THR A 449 10.62 -39.07 2.01
N LEU A 450 9.46 -38.68 2.54
CA LEU A 450 9.27 -37.37 3.15
C LEU A 450 10.26 -37.11 4.29
N MET A 451 10.43 -38.07 5.22
CA MET A 451 11.41 -37.96 6.31
C MET A 451 12.85 -37.82 5.78
N LYS A 452 13.21 -38.65 4.80
CA LYS A 452 14.55 -38.63 4.21
C LYS A 452 14.85 -37.33 3.46
N LEU A 453 13.85 -36.70 2.83
CA LEU A 453 14.03 -35.39 2.20
C LEU A 453 14.37 -34.30 3.23
N ILE A 454 13.72 -34.30 4.39
CA ILE A 454 14.07 -33.38 5.49
C ILE A 454 15.48 -33.67 6.02
N GLN A 455 15.81 -34.95 6.22
CA GLN A 455 17.16 -35.33 6.64
C GLN A 455 18.22 -34.84 5.65
N MET A 456 17.99 -35.04 4.34
CA MET A 456 18.90 -34.59 3.28
C MET A 456 19.06 -33.05 3.29
N ALA A 457 17.97 -32.30 3.49
CA ALA A 457 18.02 -30.85 3.61
C ALA A 457 18.85 -30.42 4.84
N ALA A 458 18.60 -31.02 6.00
CA ALA A 458 19.34 -30.73 7.23
C ALA A 458 20.85 -31.05 7.11
N GLU A 459 21.18 -32.20 6.51
CA GLU A 459 22.57 -32.57 6.24
C GLU A 459 23.24 -31.63 5.24
N PHE A 460 22.49 -31.14 4.25
CA PHE A 460 22.99 -30.16 3.29
C PHE A 460 23.30 -28.83 3.98
N ASP A 461 22.40 -28.32 4.82
CA ASP A 461 22.62 -27.09 5.59
C ASP A 461 23.86 -27.21 6.48
N GLN A 462 24.01 -28.34 7.17
CA GLN A 462 25.18 -28.60 8.03
C GLN A 462 26.49 -28.64 7.23
N LYS A 463 26.47 -29.25 6.04
CA LYS A 463 27.66 -29.37 5.17
C LYS A 463 27.96 -28.06 4.42
N ASN A 464 26.97 -27.19 4.24
CA ASN A 464 27.07 -25.98 3.45
C ASN A 464 26.62 -24.74 4.25
N PRO A 465 27.28 -24.41 5.38
CA PRO A 465 26.87 -23.29 6.24
C PRO A 465 26.98 -21.91 5.58
N GLN A 466 27.66 -21.83 4.42
CA GLN A 466 27.81 -20.61 3.62
C GLN A 466 26.84 -20.55 2.44
N PHE A 467 25.96 -21.55 2.27
CA PHE A 467 24.95 -21.53 1.22
C PHE A 467 23.91 -20.47 1.54
N THR A 468 23.69 -19.56 0.59
CA THR A 468 22.80 -18.40 0.75
C THR A 468 21.50 -18.53 -0.03
N GLY A 469 21.32 -19.64 -0.75
CA GLY A 469 20.06 -19.97 -1.41
C GLY A 469 19.08 -20.66 -0.46
N ASN A 470 17.84 -20.85 -0.92
CA ASN A 470 16.89 -21.69 -0.21
C ASN A 470 17.34 -23.15 -0.33
N THR A 471 17.42 -23.90 0.76
CA THR A 471 17.82 -25.32 0.69
C THR A 471 16.72 -26.19 0.11
N GLU A 472 15.48 -25.93 0.51
CA GLU A 472 14.32 -26.60 -0.04
C GLU A 472 13.12 -25.66 -0.03
N THR A 473 12.15 -25.96 -0.88
CA THR A 473 10.85 -25.32 -0.88
C THR A 473 9.83 -26.27 -1.50
N ILE A 474 8.69 -26.44 -0.84
CA ILE A 474 7.56 -27.23 -1.34
C ILE A 474 6.34 -26.32 -1.64
N MET A 475 5.61 -26.67 -2.69
CA MET A 475 4.24 -26.23 -2.91
C MET A 475 3.31 -27.33 -2.39
N GLY A 476 2.61 -27.08 -1.28
CA GLY A 476 1.79 -28.06 -0.58
C GLY A 476 0.30 -27.94 -0.92
N LYS A 477 -0.29 -28.96 -1.56
CA LYS A 477 -1.76 -29.08 -1.71
C LYS A 477 -2.37 -29.52 -0.40
N SER A 478 -2.98 -28.61 0.37
CA SER A 478 -3.59 -28.96 1.67
C SER A 478 -4.98 -28.37 1.90
N MET A 479 -5.55 -27.64 0.94
CA MET A 479 -6.85 -26.98 1.12
C MET A 479 -7.89 -27.54 0.14
N ASP A 480 -9.16 -27.50 0.53
CA ASP A 480 -10.32 -27.76 -0.33
C ASP A 480 -10.73 -26.48 -1.09
N ASP A 481 -11.15 -26.62 -2.35
CA ASP A 481 -11.51 -25.46 -3.19
C ASP A 481 -12.79 -24.76 -2.70
N GLN A 482 -13.72 -25.49 -2.07
CA GLN A 482 -14.92 -24.90 -1.50
C GLN A 482 -14.58 -24.07 -0.27
N ASP A 483 -13.72 -24.56 0.63
CA ASP A 483 -13.28 -23.79 1.79
C ASP A 483 -12.58 -22.49 1.36
N VAL A 484 -11.70 -22.56 0.36
CA VAL A 484 -11.03 -21.36 -0.19
C VAL A 484 -12.08 -20.37 -0.74
N SER A 485 -13.09 -20.86 -1.46
CA SER A 485 -14.17 -20.02 -2.00
C SER A 485 -15.03 -19.39 -0.90
N ASP A 486 -15.38 -20.15 0.13
CA ASP A 486 -16.16 -19.68 1.28
C ASP A 486 -15.38 -18.60 2.06
N LEU A 487 -14.08 -18.83 2.29
CA LEU A 487 -13.20 -17.88 2.97
C LEU A 487 -12.97 -16.61 2.15
N ILE A 488 -12.81 -16.70 0.81
CA ILE A 488 -12.78 -15.53 -0.09
C ILE A 488 -14.09 -14.73 0.01
N SER A 489 -15.22 -15.45 0.10
CA SER A 489 -16.56 -14.85 0.14
C SER A 489 -16.88 -14.16 1.46
N TRP A 490 -16.21 -14.53 2.56
CA TRP A 490 -16.40 -13.87 3.85
C TRP A 490 -16.16 -12.36 3.70
N PRO A 491 -17.12 -11.47 4.08
CA PRO A 491 -16.98 -10.04 3.81
C PRO A 491 -15.71 -9.39 4.37
N GLN A 492 -15.15 -9.96 5.43
CA GLN A 492 -13.96 -9.46 6.14
C GLN A 492 -12.66 -10.16 5.72
N SER A 493 -12.69 -10.93 4.63
CA SER A 493 -11.48 -11.40 3.93
C SER A 493 -11.09 -10.41 2.83
N ASN A 494 -9.91 -9.81 2.94
CA ASN A 494 -9.29 -9.13 1.80
C ASN A 494 -8.36 -10.11 1.04
N ILE A 495 -7.77 -9.67 -0.06
CA ILE A 495 -6.96 -10.54 -0.92
C ILE A 495 -5.47 -10.25 -0.72
N CYS A 496 -4.68 -11.31 -0.61
CA CYS A 496 -3.22 -11.24 -0.61
C CYS A 496 -2.62 -12.16 -1.67
N SER A 497 -1.33 -11.99 -1.95
CA SER A 497 -0.58 -12.93 -2.76
C SER A 497 0.12 -14.00 -1.93
N ASP A 498 0.62 -13.66 -0.74
CA ASP A 498 1.64 -14.43 0.00
C ASP A 498 2.83 -14.84 -0.90
N GLY A 499 3.04 -14.06 -1.97
CA GLY A 499 3.88 -14.41 -3.09
C GLY A 499 5.25 -13.75 -3.01
N SER A 500 6.21 -14.36 -3.70
CA SER A 500 7.50 -13.77 -4.01
C SER A 500 7.81 -13.96 -5.49
N SER A 501 8.91 -13.37 -5.95
CA SER A 501 9.45 -13.63 -7.29
C SER A 501 10.01 -15.06 -7.47
N GLY A 502 9.94 -15.91 -6.44
CA GLY A 502 10.63 -17.19 -6.29
C GLY A 502 10.02 -18.41 -6.99
N GLY A 503 8.84 -18.28 -7.62
CA GLY A 503 8.31 -19.30 -8.53
C GLY A 503 7.02 -20.01 -8.12
N HIS A 504 6.42 -19.73 -6.96
CA HIS A 504 5.03 -20.12 -6.72
C HIS A 504 4.07 -19.24 -7.56
N PRO A 505 3.05 -19.80 -8.23
CA PRO A 505 2.14 -19.05 -9.12
C PRO A 505 1.47 -17.84 -8.47
N ARG A 506 1.18 -17.93 -7.17
CA ARG A 506 0.62 -16.84 -6.36
C ARG A 506 1.40 -15.52 -6.43
N GLY A 507 2.72 -15.57 -6.64
CA GLY A 507 3.53 -14.36 -6.83
C GLY A 507 3.30 -13.62 -8.15
N HIS A 508 2.65 -14.24 -9.15
CA HIS A 508 2.50 -13.68 -10.49
C HIS A 508 1.04 -13.64 -11.00
N GLY A 509 0.08 -14.16 -10.23
CA GLY A 509 -1.30 -14.23 -10.68
C GLY A 509 -2.39 -14.24 -9.61
N SER A 510 -2.12 -13.93 -8.35
CA SER A 510 -3.18 -13.93 -7.31
C SER A 510 -4.33 -12.97 -7.65
N PHE A 511 -4.04 -11.68 -7.85
CA PHE A 511 -5.10 -10.68 -8.04
C PHE A 511 -5.86 -10.90 -9.35
N THR A 512 -5.16 -11.28 -10.43
CA THR A 512 -5.78 -11.58 -11.72
C THR A 512 -6.55 -12.90 -11.70
N LYS A 513 -6.19 -13.85 -10.83
CA LYS A 513 -6.97 -15.08 -10.57
C LYS A 513 -8.29 -14.81 -9.88
N VAL A 514 -8.33 -13.86 -8.93
CA VAL A 514 -9.61 -13.40 -8.34
C VAL A 514 -10.53 -12.88 -9.44
N LEU A 515 -10.00 -12.04 -10.33
CA LEU A 515 -10.78 -11.44 -11.42
C LEU A 515 -11.18 -12.46 -12.51
N SER A 516 -10.32 -13.41 -12.85
CA SER A 516 -10.60 -14.42 -13.88
C SER A 516 -11.55 -15.51 -13.36
N LYS A 517 -11.14 -16.20 -12.31
CA LYS A 517 -11.82 -17.38 -11.78
C LYS A 517 -13.03 -16.98 -10.94
N TYR A 518 -12.80 -16.24 -9.86
CA TYR A 518 -13.84 -16.01 -8.84
C TYR A 518 -14.86 -14.94 -9.23
N VAL A 519 -14.52 -14.00 -10.13
CA VAL A 519 -15.48 -13.01 -10.67
C VAL A 519 -16.08 -13.46 -11.99
N ARG A 520 -15.25 -13.70 -13.03
CA ARG A 520 -15.78 -13.93 -14.39
C ARG A 520 -16.28 -15.35 -14.62
N GLU A 521 -15.52 -16.37 -14.22
CA GLU A 521 -15.82 -17.77 -14.53
C GLU A 521 -16.86 -18.37 -13.56
N GLU A 522 -16.62 -18.23 -12.25
CA GLU A 522 -17.46 -18.82 -11.19
C GLU A 522 -18.56 -17.87 -10.70
N LYS A 523 -18.43 -16.56 -10.94
CA LYS A 523 -19.39 -15.54 -10.48
C LYS A 523 -19.64 -15.58 -8.97
N LEU A 524 -18.62 -15.99 -8.21
CA LEU A 524 -18.65 -16.01 -6.75
C LEU A 524 -18.74 -14.59 -6.17
N LEU A 525 -18.01 -13.64 -6.78
CA LEU A 525 -18.01 -12.23 -6.39
C LEU A 525 -18.47 -11.36 -7.56
N SER A 526 -19.13 -10.23 -7.26
CA SER A 526 -19.22 -9.13 -8.23
C SER A 526 -17.85 -8.50 -8.45
N LEU A 527 -17.66 -7.84 -9.60
CA LEU A 527 -16.40 -7.16 -9.91
C LEU A 527 -16.09 -6.06 -8.89
N GLU A 528 -17.10 -5.31 -8.47
CA GLU A 528 -17.00 -4.26 -7.46
C GLU A 528 -16.61 -4.79 -6.09
N THR A 529 -17.17 -5.94 -5.68
CA THR A 529 -16.82 -6.60 -4.41
C THR A 529 -15.38 -7.09 -4.44
N ALA A 530 -14.95 -7.71 -5.54
CA ALA A 530 -13.56 -8.15 -5.69
C ALA A 530 -12.60 -6.96 -5.64
N ILE A 531 -12.89 -5.86 -6.34
CA ILE A 531 -12.05 -4.65 -6.30
C ILE A 531 -12.01 -4.07 -4.88
N TYR A 532 -13.14 -3.95 -4.19
CA TYR A 532 -13.17 -3.49 -2.79
C TYR A 532 -12.27 -4.34 -1.89
N LYS A 533 -12.36 -5.68 -2.01
CA LYS A 533 -11.53 -6.65 -1.27
C LYS A 533 -10.04 -6.56 -1.60
N MET A 534 -9.66 -6.01 -2.74
CA MET A 534 -8.26 -5.81 -3.17
C MET A 534 -7.77 -4.37 -2.96
N THR A 535 -8.65 -3.45 -2.53
CA THR A 535 -8.36 -2.01 -2.47
C THR A 535 -8.86 -1.39 -1.16
N GLY A 536 -10.11 -0.89 -1.10
CA GLY A 536 -10.65 -0.18 0.06
C GLY A 536 -10.65 -1.01 1.34
N LEU A 537 -11.02 -2.29 1.28
CA LEU A 537 -11.00 -3.20 2.42
C LEU A 537 -9.57 -3.50 2.87
N SER A 538 -8.65 -3.72 1.93
CA SER A 538 -7.22 -3.90 2.22
C SER A 538 -6.63 -2.65 2.90
N ALA A 539 -6.94 -1.47 2.37
CA ALA A 539 -6.52 -0.20 2.94
C ALA A 539 -7.10 0.00 4.36
N GLU A 540 -8.37 -0.35 4.58
CA GLU A 540 -9.01 -0.29 5.90
C GLU A 540 -8.34 -1.22 6.90
N HIS A 541 -8.14 -2.49 6.55
CA HIS A 541 -7.52 -3.49 7.44
C HIS A 541 -6.10 -3.10 7.81
N LEU A 542 -5.33 -2.55 6.86
CA LEU A 542 -3.98 -2.01 7.08
C LEU A 542 -3.98 -0.57 7.63
N GLY A 543 -5.15 0.06 7.74
CA GLY A 543 -5.46 1.48 7.99
C GLY A 543 -4.52 2.48 7.35
N ILE A 544 -4.42 2.32 6.04
CA ILE A 544 -3.92 3.30 5.10
C ILE A 544 -5.14 4.14 4.66
N THR A 545 -5.09 5.46 4.82
CA THR A 545 -6.29 6.31 4.69
C THR A 545 -6.39 7.11 3.39
N ASP A 546 -5.29 7.27 2.65
CA ASP A 546 -5.21 8.08 1.43
C ASP A 546 -4.86 7.28 0.16
N ARG A 547 -5.05 5.96 0.23
CA ARG A 547 -4.90 4.98 -0.87
C ARG A 547 -6.06 3.97 -0.83
N GLY A 548 -6.19 3.14 -1.88
CA GLY A 548 -7.21 2.09 -1.97
C GLY A 548 -8.62 2.57 -2.33
N ILE A 549 -8.85 3.87 -2.46
CA ILE A 549 -10.12 4.45 -2.94
C ILE A 549 -9.82 5.56 -3.94
N ILE A 550 -10.53 5.59 -5.08
CA ILE A 550 -10.47 6.70 -6.04
C ILE A 550 -11.36 7.83 -5.53
N ARG A 551 -10.75 8.79 -4.84
CA ARG A 551 -11.40 9.98 -4.30
C ARG A 551 -10.48 11.18 -4.45
N LYS A 552 -11.04 12.38 -4.64
CA LYS A 552 -10.28 13.64 -4.65
C LYS A 552 -9.33 13.73 -3.46
N GLY A 553 -8.07 14.06 -3.72
CA GLY A 553 -7.00 14.19 -2.72
C GLY A 553 -6.26 12.89 -2.39
N ASN A 554 -6.81 11.71 -2.69
CA ASN A 554 -6.09 10.44 -2.51
C ASN A 554 -4.94 10.32 -3.53
N TYR A 555 -3.93 9.51 -3.21
CA TYR A 555 -2.86 9.19 -4.15
C TYR A 555 -3.40 8.50 -5.40
N ALA A 556 -2.81 8.85 -6.55
CA ALA A 556 -3.13 8.28 -7.85
C ALA A 556 -2.42 6.93 -8.06
N ASP A 557 -2.72 5.97 -7.20
CA ASP A 557 -2.42 4.55 -7.41
C ASP A 557 -3.61 3.92 -8.12
N LEU A 558 -3.43 3.54 -9.39
CA LEU A 558 -4.54 3.12 -10.25
C LEU A 558 -4.17 1.90 -11.09
N VAL A 559 -5.17 1.13 -11.47
CA VAL A 559 -5.06 0.07 -12.47
C VAL A 559 -6.16 0.23 -13.52
N LEU A 560 -5.77 0.18 -14.79
CA LEU A 560 -6.68 0.07 -15.93
C LEU A 560 -6.58 -1.36 -16.47
N PHE A 561 -7.70 -2.07 -16.54
CA PHE A 561 -7.71 -3.47 -16.98
C PHE A 561 -8.98 -3.82 -17.75
N ASN A 562 -8.87 -4.86 -18.57
CA ASN A 562 -9.98 -5.41 -19.31
C ASN A 562 -10.64 -6.56 -18.53
N PRO A 563 -11.84 -6.37 -17.96
CA PRO A 563 -12.51 -7.41 -17.17
C PRO A 563 -12.86 -8.66 -18.00
N ALA A 564 -13.02 -8.53 -19.32
CA ALA A 564 -13.35 -9.64 -20.20
C ALA A 564 -12.15 -10.57 -20.46
N THR A 565 -10.91 -10.07 -20.36
CA THR A 565 -9.70 -10.83 -20.73
C THR A 565 -8.69 -11.00 -19.61
N VAL A 566 -8.86 -10.31 -18.47
CA VAL A 566 -7.94 -10.42 -17.33
C VAL A 566 -7.77 -11.85 -16.85
N LYS A 567 -6.54 -12.34 -16.76
CA LYS A 567 -6.24 -13.74 -16.49
C LYS A 567 -4.86 -13.95 -15.87
N ASP A 568 -4.81 -14.82 -14.87
CA ASP A 568 -3.58 -15.43 -14.35
C ASP A 568 -3.05 -16.50 -15.32
N ASN A 569 -1.80 -16.36 -15.75
CA ASN A 569 -1.13 -17.38 -16.59
C ASN A 569 -0.14 -18.24 -15.81
N ALA A 570 0.20 -17.85 -14.58
CA ALA A 570 1.13 -18.57 -13.74
C ALA A 570 0.54 -19.92 -13.33
N SER A 571 1.37 -20.97 -13.42
CA SER A 571 0.99 -22.36 -13.13
C SER A 571 2.13 -23.07 -12.42
N ILE A 572 1.88 -24.27 -11.89
CA ILE A 572 2.94 -25.07 -11.24
C ILE A 572 4.14 -25.27 -12.18
N GLN A 573 3.88 -25.48 -13.47
CA GLN A 573 4.90 -25.70 -14.49
C GLN A 573 5.63 -24.40 -14.88
N ASN A 574 4.95 -23.26 -14.83
CA ASN A 574 5.53 -21.96 -15.11
C ASN A 574 4.99 -20.91 -14.13
N GLY A 575 5.55 -20.90 -12.92
CA GLY A 575 5.05 -20.03 -11.84
C GLY A 575 5.43 -18.56 -11.97
N LYS A 576 6.20 -18.19 -13.00
CA LYS A 576 6.61 -16.81 -13.31
C LYS A 576 5.89 -16.21 -14.52
N ALA A 577 4.94 -16.94 -15.12
CA ALA A 577 4.21 -16.45 -16.28
C ALA A 577 3.41 -15.20 -15.92
N LEU A 578 3.59 -14.13 -16.70
CA LEU A 578 2.88 -12.88 -16.53
C LEU A 578 1.40 -13.04 -16.90
N SER A 579 0.55 -12.41 -16.11
CA SER A 579 -0.88 -12.24 -16.34
C SER A 579 -1.18 -11.48 -17.64
N THR A 580 -2.41 -11.60 -18.12
CA THR A 580 -2.95 -10.86 -19.27
C THR A 580 -4.11 -9.97 -18.84
N GLY A 581 -4.41 -8.92 -19.62
CA GLY A 581 -5.58 -8.05 -19.43
C GLY A 581 -5.38 -6.87 -18.47
N ILE A 582 -4.20 -6.73 -17.83
CA ILE A 582 -3.79 -5.48 -17.19
C ILE A 582 -3.18 -4.57 -18.26
N GLU A 583 -3.81 -3.41 -18.50
CA GLU A 583 -3.43 -2.50 -19.58
C GLU A 583 -2.41 -1.47 -19.11
N LYS A 584 -2.68 -0.83 -17.96
CA LYS A 584 -1.83 0.21 -17.37
C LYS A 584 -1.91 0.19 -15.85
N VAL A 585 -0.81 0.51 -15.19
CA VAL A 585 -0.74 0.73 -13.74
C VAL A 585 -0.07 2.05 -13.44
N TRP A 586 -0.68 2.84 -12.55
CA TRP A 586 -0.14 4.09 -12.03
C TRP A 586 0.23 3.89 -10.57
N ILE A 587 1.39 4.43 -10.17
CA ILE A 587 1.80 4.53 -8.78
C ILE A 587 2.22 5.97 -8.54
N ASN A 588 1.62 6.61 -7.53
CA ASN A 588 1.81 8.04 -7.25
C ASN A 588 1.70 8.90 -8.54
N GLY A 589 0.68 8.61 -9.37
CA GLY A 589 0.36 9.33 -10.59
C GLY A 589 1.30 9.09 -11.79
N LYS A 590 2.25 8.16 -11.68
CA LYS A 590 3.16 7.79 -12.78
C LYS A 590 2.82 6.41 -13.33
N ILE A 591 2.72 6.27 -14.64
CA ILE A 591 2.52 4.97 -15.29
C ILE A 591 3.80 4.15 -15.16
N ILE A 592 3.77 3.09 -14.35
CA ILE A 592 4.91 2.19 -14.09
C ILE A 592 4.89 0.95 -14.99
N TYR A 593 3.73 0.61 -15.54
CA TYR A 593 3.51 -0.56 -16.37
C TYR A 593 2.51 -0.27 -17.48
N GLN A 594 2.84 -0.68 -18.71
CA GLN A 594 1.96 -0.64 -19.88
C GLN A 594 2.50 -1.56 -20.98
N GLN A 595 1.65 -2.00 -21.92
CA GLN A 595 2.08 -2.83 -23.05
C GLN A 595 2.87 -4.08 -22.63
N GLN A 596 2.40 -4.75 -21.56
CA GLN A 596 3.03 -5.95 -21.01
C GLN A 596 4.46 -5.76 -20.45
N LYS A 597 4.91 -4.52 -20.19
CA LYS A 597 6.27 -4.22 -19.70
C LYS A 597 6.30 -3.04 -18.72
N SER A 598 7.40 -2.93 -17.98
CA SER A 598 7.67 -1.72 -17.19
C SER A 598 7.98 -0.53 -18.09
N THR A 599 7.63 0.67 -17.62
CA THR A 599 8.03 1.95 -18.24
C THR A 599 9.40 2.45 -17.78
N GLY A 600 10.00 1.80 -16.77
CA GLY A 600 11.26 2.25 -16.17
C GLY A 600 11.10 3.40 -15.17
N LEU A 601 9.87 3.74 -14.76
CA LEU A 601 9.60 4.71 -13.70
C LEU A 601 9.52 4.03 -12.33
N TYR A 602 10.10 4.66 -11.32
CA TYR A 602 10.23 4.12 -9.96
C TYR A 602 9.68 5.09 -8.90
N PRO A 603 8.37 5.38 -8.90
CA PRO A 603 7.76 6.37 -8.02
C PRO A 603 7.39 5.81 -6.63
N GLY A 604 7.67 4.54 -6.35
CA GLY A 604 7.25 3.87 -5.13
C GLY A 604 7.85 4.50 -3.88
N VAL A 605 7.05 4.54 -2.80
CA VAL A 605 7.48 5.11 -1.51
C VAL A 605 7.29 4.12 -0.36
N LEU A 606 8.04 4.33 0.71
CA LEU A 606 7.75 3.72 2.00
C LEU A 606 6.54 4.42 2.63
N ILE A 607 5.42 3.70 2.75
CA ILE A 607 4.22 4.14 3.45
C ILE A 607 4.42 3.90 4.94
N LYS A 608 4.15 4.93 5.74
CA LYS A 608 4.20 4.90 7.20
C LYS A 608 2.79 4.94 7.78
N ARG A 609 2.61 4.34 8.94
CA ARG A 609 1.39 4.48 9.75
C ARG A 609 1.09 5.99 9.95
N PRO A 610 -0.16 6.44 9.81
CA PRO A 610 -0.55 7.81 10.18
C PRO A 610 -0.28 8.04 11.66
N ASN A 611 0.28 9.20 12.02
CA ASN A 611 0.60 9.54 13.41
C ASN A 611 -0.63 9.55 14.31
#